data_AF-A0A8H8JSX8-F1
#
_entry.id   AF-A0A8H8JSX8-F1
#
_cell.length_a   1.000
_cell.length_b   1.000
_cell.length_c   1.000
_cell.angle_alpha   90.00
_cell.angle_beta   90.00
_cell.angle_gamma   90.00
#
_symmetry.space_group_name_H-M   'P 1'
#
loop_
_entity.id
_entity.type
_entity.pdbx_description
1 polymer ?
#
loop_
_entity_poly.entity_id
_entity_poly.type
_entity_poly.pdbx_seq_one_letter_code
_entity_poly.pdbx_strand_id
1 'polypeptide(L)'
;MPRFTSRSPSPHLVSPQLGVDPISDSDYFRKSGEFRTWLRDEKGRYFDELTGERARHYFRKFVKAWNRGKLSESIYTGGAATNITQSASSNTAYRWSFASGDSKINMAELKSAREAVSRATYGDEPVQAASSSLRPAIGPTLPPGPSLSSSDRTLQREAEIETVKRERRVLNKRTRERLEDEDGGIGPKQVGREGMMEKKRARREEDRAMRDRKEDGGLEIGEDFLMGSGSNDSFRAAIAKRDAARARWAEKKQVDISGTQERRAALKAKEAETMAMFQNMAKERFG
;
A
#
# COMPACT_ATOMS: atom_id res chain seq x y z
N MET A 1 -9.62 38.76 48.47
CA MET A 1 -9.29 39.57 47.27
C MET A 1 -8.22 38.83 46.47
N PRO A 2 -8.57 38.04 45.45
CA PRO A 2 -7.58 37.34 44.63
C PRO A 2 -6.92 38.33 43.67
N ARG A 3 -5.58 38.40 43.70
CA ARG A 3 -4.79 39.26 42.82
C ARG A 3 -4.76 38.65 41.42
N PHE A 4 -5.44 39.28 40.48
CA PHE A 4 -5.27 38.99 39.06
C PHE A 4 -3.85 39.38 38.63
N THR A 5 -2.98 38.40 38.50
CA THR A 5 -1.70 38.59 37.81
C THR A 5 -1.99 38.75 36.33
N SER A 6 -2.05 40.00 35.86
CA SER A 6 -2.04 40.34 34.44
C SER A 6 -0.74 39.81 33.83
N ARG A 7 -0.83 38.69 33.11
CA ARG A 7 0.24 38.25 32.21
C ARG A 7 0.35 39.28 31.09
N SER A 8 1.40 40.09 31.15
CA SER A 8 1.79 41.02 30.10
C SER A 8 1.84 40.31 28.74
N PRO A 9 1.34 40.94 27.65
CA PRO A 9 1.48 40.42 26.29
C PRO A 9 2.97 40.23 25.98
N SER A 10 3.36 39.02 25.59
CA SER A 10 4.75 38.74 25.19
C SER A 10 5.10 39.57 23.96
N PRO A 11 6.32 40.14 23.88
CA PRO A 11 6.72 40.94 22.73
C PRO A 11 6.73 40.01 21.53
N HIS A 12 5.92 40.35 20.56
CA HIS A 12 5.81 39.64 19.31
C HIS A 12 7.10 39.89 18.52
N LEU A 13 8.12 39.06 18.76
CA LEU A 13 9.36 39.07 18.00
C LEU A 13 9.04 38.57 16.59
N VAL A 14 8.62 39.49 15.73
CA VAL A 14 8.62 39.30 14.28
C VAL A 14 10.08 39.12 13.88
N SER A 15 10.45 37.97 13.32
CA SER A 15 11.76 37.82 12.66
C SER A 15 11.63 38.44 11.27
N PRO A 16 12.16 39.65 11.01
CA PRO A 16 11.89 40.38 9.77
C PRO A 16 12.72 39.89 8.59
N GLN A 17 13.61 38.92 8.81
CA GLN A 17 14.65 38.53 7.84
C GLN A 17 14.10 37.70 6.67
N LEU A 18 12.97 37.01 6.83
CA LEU A 18 12.38 36.14 5.80
C LEU A 18 10.91 36.47 5.45
N GLY A 19 10.34 37.55 6.00
CA GLY A 19 8.96 37.97 5.68
C GLY A 19 7.87 36.95 6.08
N VAL A 20 8.14 36.12 7.09
CA VAL A 20 7.26 35.01 7.48
C VAL A 20 6.41 35.38 8.67
N ASP A 21 5.12 35.07 8.58
CA ASP A 21 4.20 35.30 9.68
C ASP A 21 4.58 34.48 10.93
N PRO A 22 4.39 35.08 12.12
CA PRO A 22 4.52 34.39 13.40
C PRO A 22 3.59 33.18 13.46
N ILE A 23 4.11 32.06 13.97
CA ILE A 23 3.30 30.86 14.18
C ILE A 23 2.86 30.82 15.65
N SER A 24 1.63 30.34 15.88
CA SER A 24 1.06 30.10 17.20
C SER A 24 0.86 28.59 17.47
N ASP A 25 0.56 28.21 18.72
CA ASP A 25 0.27 26.79 19.07
C ASP A 25 -0.94 26.22 18.29
N SER A 26 -1.88 27.09 17.89
CA SER A 26 -3.05 26.73 17.09
C SER A 26 -2.75 26.35 15.64
N ASP A 27 -1.57 26.71 15.12
CA ASP A 27 -1.16 26.42 13.74
C ASP A 27 -0.50 25.05 13.59
N TYR A 28 -0.56 24.22 14.64
CA TYR A 28 -0.01 22.86 14.69
C TYR A 28 -0.31 22.02 13.45
N PHE A 29 -1.56 22.08 12.97
CA PHE A 29 -1.99 21.28 11.81
C PHE A 29 -1.58 21.92 10.48
N ARG A 30 -1.67 23.25 10.38
CA ARG A 30 -1.30 24.01 9.16
C ARG A 30 0.18 23.90 8.85
N LYS A 31 1.01 23.85 9.90
CA LYS A 31 2.49 23.83 9.80
C LYS A 31 3.10 22.47 10.15
N SER A 32 2.29 21.42 10.02
CA SER A 32 2.70 20.06 10.38
C SER A 32 3.76 19.48 9.45
N GLY A 33 3.88 19.98 8.21
CA GLY A 33 4.94 19.58 7.28
C GLY A 33 6.31 20.09 7.68
N GLU A 34 6.38 21.39 7.91
CA GLU A 34 7.58 22.11 8.33
C GLU A 34 8.04 21.64 9.71
N PHE A 35 7.09 21.30 10.59
CA PHE A 35 7.39 20.73 11.89
C PHE A 35 8.03 19.33 11.78
N ARG A 36 7.59 18.50 10.83
CA ARG A 36 8.14 17.15 10.62
C ARG A 36 9.55 17.18 10.05
N THR A 37 9.82 18.08 9.10
CA THR A 37 11.18 18.26 8.56
C THR A 37 12.12 18.77 9.63
N TRP A 38 11.67 19.76 10.43
CA TRP A 38 12.43 20.25 11.57
C TRP A 38 12.76 19.17 12.62
N LEU A 39 11.80 18.30 12.94
CA LEU A 39 12.04 17.18 13.87
C LEU A 39 13.11 16.21 13.37
N ARG A 40 13.17 15.96 12.07
CA ARG A 40 14.19 15.11 11.46
C ARG A 40 15.56 15.79 11.46
N ASP A 41 15.62 17.02 10.98
CA ASP A 41 16.89 17.71 10.75
C ASP A 41 17.55 18.14 12.07
N GLU A 42 16.80 18.68 13.03
CA GLU A 42 17.36 19.22 14.28
C GLU A 42 17.32 18.24 15.46
N LYS A 43 16.42 17.25 15.44
CA LYS A 43 16.27 16.28 16.54
C LYS A 43 16.50 14.84 16.15
N GLY A 44 16.58 14.51 14.86
CA GLY A 44 16.76 13.14 14.40
C GLY A 44 15.64 12.20 14.84
N ARG A 45 14.42 12.72 15.07
CA ARG A 45 13.27 11.92 15.52
C ARG A 45 12.14 11.95 14.51
N TYR A 46 11.42 10.84 14.41
CA TYR A 46 10.24 10.72 13.56
C TYR A 46 8.97 11.01 14.34
N PHE A 47 7.97 11.56 13.65
CA PHE A 47 6.67 11.87 14.25
C PHE A 47 6.03 10.66 14.94
N ASP A 48 6.16 9.46 14.36
CA ASP A 48 5.58 8.22 14.89
C ASP A 48 6.20 7.75 16.21
N GLU A 49 7.41 8.20 16.54
CA GLU A 49 8.07 7.89 17.81
C GLU A 49 7.63 8.82 18.95
N LEU A 50 6.90 9.89 18.62
CA LEU A 50 6.45 10.88 19.57
C LEU A 50 5.00 10.64 19.98
N THR A 51 4.77 10.56 21.29
CA THR A 51 3.42 10.68 21.83
C THR A 51 2.89 12.08 21.58
N GLY A 52 1.57 12.24 21.43
CA GLY A 52 0.95 13.52 21.09
C GLY A 52 1.30 14.67 22.04
N GLU A 53 1.48 14.38 23.32
CA GLU A 53 1.89 15.37 24.33
C GLU A 53 3.35 15.83 24.15
N ARG A 54 4.25 14.90 23.79
CA ARG A 54 5.63 15.22 23.41
C ARG A 54 5.66 15.99 22.10
N ALA A 55 4.85 15.61 21.10
CA ALA A 55 4.76 16.32 19.83
C ALA A 55 4.39 17.79 20.02
N ARG A 56 3.38 18.09 20.87
CA ARG A 56 3.03 19.48 21.23
C ARG A 56 4.14 20.21 21.99
N HIS A 57 4.85 19.52 22.91
CA HIS A 57 6.01 20.10 23.58
C HIS A 57 7.10 20.54 22.59
N TYR A 58 7.40 19.69 21.60
CA TYR A 58 8.35 20.01 20.54
C TYR A 58 7.82 21.09 19.60
N PHE A 59 6.52 21.12 19.33
CA PHE A 59 5.91 22.19 18.54
C PHE A 59 6.09 23.56 19.19
N ARG A 60 5.95 23.67 20.52
CA ARG A 60 6.23 24.92 21.25
C ARG A 60 7.69 25.35 21.16
N LYS A 61 8.63 24.41 21.01
CA LYS A 61 10.04 24.70 20.74
C LYS A 61 10.25 25.15 19.30
N PHE A 62 9.58 24.49 18.35
CA PHE A 62 9.56 24.85 16.94
C PHE A 62 9.03 26.28 16.74
N VAL A 63 7.89 26.63 17.35
CA VAL A 63 7.33 28.00 17.30
C VAL A 63 8.33 29.04 17.78
N LYS A 64 9.05 28.78 18.88
CA LYS A 64 10.09 29.68 19.38
C LYS A 64 11.27 29.80 18.41
N ALA A 65 11.67 28.71 17.78
CA ALA A 65 12.77 28.69 16.82
C ALA A 65 12.37 29.36 15.49
N TRP A 66 11.12 29.15 15.05
CA TRP A 66 10.50 29.76 13.87
C TRP A 66 10.43 31.27 14.02
N ASN A 67 9.86 31.74 15.13
CA ASN A 67 9.73 33.16 15.44
C ASN A 67 11.08 33.84 15.69
N ARG A 68 12.17 33.07 15.87
CA ARG A 68 13.54 33.57 15.98
C ARG A 68 14.32 33.55 14.66
N GLY A 69 13.76 33.02 13.58
CA GLY A 69 14.42 32.98 12.28
C GLY A 69 15.64 32.04 12.22
N LYS A 70 15.76 31.08 13.15
CA LYS A 70 16.97 30.24 13.30
C LYS A 70 16.88 28.89 12.59
N LEU A 71 15.78 28.60 11.90
CA LEU A 71 15.64 27.35 11.14
C LEU A 71 16.37 27.46 9.80
N SER A 72 16.64 26.30 9.19
CA SER A 72 17.19 26.27 7.84
C SER A 72 16.21 26.92 6.85
N GLU A 73 16.76 27.64 5.88
CA GLU A 73 16.00 28.32 4.82
C GLU A 73 15.00 27.38 4.13
N SER A 74 15.40 26.11 3.92
CA SER A 74 14.56 25.04 3.36
C SER A 74 13.23 24.80 4.09
N ILE A 75 13.16 25.08 5.39
CA ILE A 75 11.96 24.90 6.21
C ILE A 75 11.02 26.11 6.06
N TYR A 76 11.56 27.29 5.76
CA TYR A 76 10.78 28.51 5.54
C TYR A 76 10.23 28.61 4.11
N THR A 77 11.03 28.30 3.08
CA THR A 77 10.60 28.33 1.68
C THR A 77 9.71 27.14 1.29
N GLY A 78 9.69 26.10 2.12
CA GLY A 78 9.14 24.79 1.80
C GLY A 78 7.68 24.53 2.16
N GLY A 79 6.91 25.55 2.59
CA GLY A 79 5.67 25.39 3.38
C GLY A 79 4.47 24.64 2.76
N ALA A 80 4.56 24.17 1.52
CA ALA A 80 3.59 23.24 0.93
C ALA A 80 4.27 22.28 -0.05
N ALA A 81 5.21 22.79 -0.84
CA ALA A 81 5.96 22.00 -1.83
C ALA A 81 6.79 20.88 -1.20
N THR A 82 7.40 21.07 -0.02
CA THR A 82 8.23 20.01 0.60
C THR A 82 7.39 18.83 1.09
N ASN A 83 6.19 19.09 1.63
CA ASN A 83 5.22 18.06 1.97
C ASN A 83 4.73 17.28 0.75
N ILE A 84 4.68 17.91 -0.42
CA ILE A 84 4.24 17.28 -1.68
C ILE A 84 5.38 16.44 -2.28
N THR A 85 6.62 16.96 -2.25
CA THR A 85 7.80 16.29 -2.81
C THR A 85 8.31 15.13 -1.95
N GLN A 86 8.10 15.18 -0.62
CA GLN A 86 8.57 14.12 0.28
C GLN A 86 7.64 12.90 0.25
N SER A 87 8.19 11.74 -0.13
CA SER A 87 7.47 10.47 -0.14
C SER A 87 6.84 10.17 1.22
N ALA A 88 5.59 9.68 1.25
CA ALA A 88 4.92 9.38 2.52
C ALA A 88 5.69 8.36 3.38
N SER A 89 6.53 7.54 2.76
CA SER A 89 7.47 6.63 3.39
C SER A 89 8.62 7.31 4.14
N SER A 90 8.95 8.57 3.86
CA SER A 90 9.99 9.31 4.61
C SER A 90 9.46 9.92 5.91
N ASN A 91 8.14 9.87 6.13
CA ASN A 91 7.51 10.39 7.34
C ASN A 91 7.51 9.38 8.49
N THR A 92 7.65 8.10 8.17
CA THR A 92 7.58 6.99 9.13
C THR A 92 8.88 6.19 9.05
N ALA A 93 9.33 5.64 10.17
CA ALA A 93 10.52 4.77 10.17
C ALA A 93 10.24 3.43 9.45
N TYR A 94 8.97 3.06 9.31
CA TYR A 94 8.55 1.81 8.70
C TYR A 94 8.56 1.91 7.17
N ARG A 95 9.40 1.09 6.53
CA ARG A 95 9.51 1.02 5.07
C ARG A 95 8.40 0.12 4.53
N TRP A 96 7.42 0.69 3.85
CA TRP A 96 6.36 -0.10 3.21
C TRP A 96 6.94 -0.75 1.94
N SER A 97 6.60 -2.01 1.67
CA SER A 97 7.21 -2.81 0.60
C SER A 97 6.96 -2.28 -0.83
N PHE A 98 5.94 -1.46 -1.06
CA PHE A 98 5.75 -0.76 -2.36
C PHE A 98 6.61 0.49 -2.51
N ALA A 99 7.06 1.08 -1.40
CA ALA A 99 7.96 2.24 -1.42
C ALA A 99 9.43 1.82 -1.57
N SER A 100 9.75 0.55 -1.30
CA SER A 100 10.96 -0.09 -1.81
C SER A 100 10.78 -0.20 -3.33
N GLY A 101 11.68 0.41 -4.11
CA GLY A 101 11.60 0.56 -5.58
C GLY A 101 11.61 -0.74 -6.40
N ASP A 102 11.26 -1.86 -5.77
CA ASP A 102 11.16 -3.20 -6.35
C ASP A 102 9.75 -3.52 -6.86
N SER A 103 8.75 -2.69 -6.52
CA SER A 103 7.40 -2.83 -7.05
C SER A 103 7.24 -2.08 -8.38
N LYS A 104 6.65 -2.74 -9.38
CA LYS A 104 6.35 -2.22 -10.74
C LYS A 104 5.31 -1.10 -10.78
N ILE A 105 5.17 -0.34 -9.70
CA ILE A 105 4.20 0.75 -9.62
C ILE A 105 4.89 2.00 -10.16
N ASN A 106 4.29 2.62 -11.17
CA ASN A 106 4.80 3.85 -11.76
C ASN A 106 4.84 4.95 -10.69
N MET A 107 6.03 5.27 -10.18
CA MET A 107 6.24 6.34 -9.19
C MET A 107 5.66 7.69 -9.65
N ALA A 108 5.56 7.90 -10.96
CA ALA A 108 4.92 9.08 -11.56
C ALA A 108 3.39 9.11 -11.33
N GLU A 109 2.70 7.96 -11.45
CA GLU A 109 1.26 7.85 -11.21
C GLU A 109 0.92 8.04 -9.72
N LEU A 110 1.76 7.53 -8.82
CA LEU A 110 1.59 7.76 -7.38
C LEU A 110 1.79 9.23 -7.00
N LYS A 111 2.75 9.90 -7.64
CA LYS A 111 2.97 11.34 -7.46
C LYS A 111 1.78 12.16 -7.96
N SER A 112 1.26 11.87 -9.16
CA SER A 112 0.11 12.60 -9.72
C SER A 112 -1.16 12.38 -8.91
N ALA A 113 -1.42 11.15 -8.45
CA ALA A 113 -2.56 10.85 -7.57
C ALA A 113 -2.45 11.61 -6.23
N ARG A 114 -1.24 11.70 -5.66
CA ARG A 114 -0.99 12.47 -4.44
C ARG A 114 -1.20 13.96 -4.66
N GLU A 115 -0.70 14.50 -5.76
CA GLU A 115 -0.88 15.91 -6.11
C GLU A 115 -2.36 16.26 -6.24
N ALA A 116 -3.16 15.41 -6.90
CA ALA A 116 -4.61 15.59 -7.02
C ALA A 116 -5.31 15.64 -5.64
N VAL A 117 -4.97 14.73 -4.72
CA VAL A 117 -5.52 14.73 -3.35
C VAL A 117 -5.07 15.97 -2.58
N SER A 118 -3.81 16.38 -2.73
CA SER A 118 -3.29 17.57 -2.05
C SER A 118 -3.99 18.85 -2.53
N ARG A 119 -4.26 19.00 -3.83
CA ARG A 119 -5.05 20.11 -4.37
C ARG A 119 -6.46 20.12 -3.79
N ALA A 120 -7.11 18.95 -3.76
CA ALA A 120 -8.46 18.81 -3.19
C ALA A 120 -8.53 19.11 -1.69
N THR A 121 -7.44 18.87 -0.94
CA THR A 121 -7.42 19.00 0.53
C THR A 121 -6.95 20.39 0.99
N TYR A 122 -5.94 20.96 0.33
CA TYR A 122 -5.29 22.20 0.75
C TYR A 122 -5.73 23.42 -0.06
N GLY A 123 -6.52 23.25 -1.13
CA GLY A 123 -7.11 24.37 -1.88
C GLY A 123 -6.07 25.26 -2.56
N ASP A 124 -4.93 24.69 -2.95
CA ASP A 124 -3.90 25.40 -3.70
C ASP A 124 -4.33 25.42 -5.17
N GLU A 125 -5.24 26.34 -5.51
CA GLU A 125 -5.58 26.66 -6.89
C GLU A 125 -4.36 27.38 -7.50
N PRO A 126 -3.65 26.78 -8.48
CA PRO A 126 -2.71 27.56 -9.24
C PRO A 126 -3.50 28.65 -9.95
N VAL A 127 -3.17 29.92 -9.69
CA VAL A 127 -3.53 31.05 -10.53
C VAL A 127 -2.92 30.85 -11.92
N GLN A 128 -3.54 29.96 -12.70
CA GLN A 128 -3.28 29.85 -14.11
C GLN A 128 -3.85 31.12 -14.72
N ALA A 129 -2.95 31.99 -15.20
CA ALA A 129 -3.28 33.12 -16.04
C ALA A 129 -4.24 32.65 -17.14
N ALA A 130 -5.52 32.97 -16.97
CA ALA A 130 -6.52 32.79 -17.99
C ALA A 130 -6.15 33.71 -19.15
N SER A 131 -5.47 33.14 -20.15
CA SER A 131 -5.35 33.75 -21.46
C SER A 131 -6.77 33.90 -22.01
N SER A 132 -7.24 35.14 -22.00
CA SER A 132 -8.45 35.61 -22.62
C SER A 132 -8.46 35.27 -24.11
N SER A 133 -9.34 34.37 -24.50
CA SER A 133 -9.76 34.22 -25.90
C SER A 133 -11.28 34.07 -25.92
N LEU A 134 -11.89 35.07 -26.54
CA LEU A 134 -13.31 35.40 -26.54
C LEU A 134 -14.17 34.34 -27.26
N ARG A 135 -15.40 34.22 -26.74
CA ARG A 135 -16.65 33.62 -27.27
C ARG A 135 -16.96 34.03 -28.75
N PRO A 136 -17.91 33.41 -29.51
CA PRO A 136 -19.28 33.14 -29.04
C PRO A 136 -20.14 32.04 -29.72
N ALA A 137 -21.24 31.66 -29.07
CA ALA A 137 -22.46 31.23 -29.75
C ALA A 137 -23.70 31.62 -28.93
N ILE A 138 -24.53 32.48 -29.53
CA ILE A 138 -25.85 32.90 -29.09
C ILE A 138 -26.86 32.03 -29.85
N GLY A 139 -27.73 31.33 -29.13
CA GLY A 139 -28.85 30.56 -29.68
C GLY A 139 -29.83 30.18 -28.56
N PRO A 140 -31.15 30.09 -28.82
CA PRO A 140 -32.17 29.93 -27.79
C PRO A 140 -32.10 28.56 -27.13
N THR A 141 -32.22 28.58 -25.81
CA THR A 141 -32.15 27.45 -24.90
C THR A 141 -33.31 26.47 -25.14
N LEU A 142 -33.02 25.26 -25.61
CA LEU A 142 -33.91 24.13 -25.35
C LEU A 142 -33.78 23.74 -23.86
N PRO A 143 -34.90 23.50 -23.14
CA PRO A 143 -34.84 23.05 -21.76
C PRO A 143 -34.14 21.68 -21.72
N PRO A 144 -33.15 21.48 -20.83
CA PRO A 144 -32.57 20.16 -20.66
C PRO A 144 -33.66 19.25 -20.09
N GLY A 145 -34.08 18.25 -20.87
CA GLY A 145 -34.67 17.04 -20.29
C GLY A 145 -33.69 16.42 -19.27
N PRO A 146 -34.10 15.42 -18.48
CA PRO A 146 -33.29 14.85 -17.41
C PRO A 146 -32.10 14.04 -17.98
N SER A 147 -31.14 14.70 -18.61
CA SER A 147 -29.83 14.14 -18.87
C SER A 147 -29.03 14.30 -17.59
N LEU A 148 -28.99 13.23 -16.81
CA LEU A 148 -28.19 13.13 -15.59
C LEU A 148 -26.78 13.66 -15.87
N SER A 149 -26.31 14.59 -15.03
CA SER A 149 -24.98 15.18 -15.14
C SER A 149 -23.91 14.09 -15.19
N SER A 150 -22.75 14.34 -15.80
CA SER A 150 -21.66 13.34 -15.83
C SER A 150 -21.28 12.85 -14.43
N SER A 151 -21.40 13.71 -13.42
CA SER A 151 -21.20 13.36 -12.00
C SER A 151 -22.29 12.45 -11.43
N ASP A 152 -23.50 12.55 -11.97
CA ASP A 152 -24.65 11.76 -11.55
C ASP A 152 -24.61 10.35 -12.17
N ARG A 153 -24.10 10.25 -13.40
CA ARG A 153 -23.81 8.98 -14.08
C ARG A 153 -22.71 8.17 -13.39
N THR A 154 -21.69 8.84 -12.83
CA THR A 154 -20.66 8.18 -12.02
C THR A 154 -21.22 7.68 -10.70
N LEU A 155 -22.06 8.48 -10.04
CA LEU A 155 -22.69 8.12 -8.77
C LEU A 155 -23.63 6.91 -8.92
N GLN A 156 -24.42 6.85 -10.00
CA GLN A 156 -25.26 5.69 -10.29
C GLN A 156 -24.44 4.41 -10.51
N ARG A 157 -23.36 4.50 -11.29
CA ARG A 157 -22.45 3.37 -11.51
C ARG A 157 -21.82 2.88 -10.20
N GLU A 158 -21.42 3.79 -9.32
CA GLU A 158 -20.85 3.44 -8.02
C GLU A 158 -21.88 2.78 -7.10
N ALA A 159 -23.13 3.28 -7.11
CA ALA A 159 -24.23 2.70 -6.36
C ALA A 159 -24.54 1.26 -6.83
N GLU A 160 -24.57 1.00 -8.13
CA GLU A 160 -24.74 -0.34 -8.71
C GLU A 160 -23.60 -1.30 -8.32
N ILE A 161 -22.36 -0.82 -8.30
CA ILE A 161 -21.22 -1.62 -7.85
C ILE A 161 -21.33 -1.93 -6.36
N GLU A 162 -21.84 -1.00 -5.56
CA GLU A 162 -22.04 -1.19 -4.13
C GLU A 162 -23.16 -2.20 -3.82
N THR A 163 -24.27 -2.15 -4.56
CA THR A 163 -25.36 -3.13 -4.42
C THR A 163 -24.89 -4.54 -4.77
N VAL A 164 -24.19 -4.71 -5.89
CA VAL A 164 -23.62 -6.02 -6.29
C VAL A 164 -22.65 -6.56 -5.24
N LYS A 165 -21.80 -5.69 -4.66
CA LYS A 165 -20.90 -6.10 -3.57
C LYS A 165 -21.67 -6.48 -2.30
N ARG A 166 -22.74 -5.76 -1.95
CA ARG A 166 -23.60 -6.05 -0.81
C ARG A 166 -24.32 -7.38 -0.99
N GLU A 167 -24.89 -7.61 -2.17
CA GLU A 167 -25.54 -8.88 -2.53
C GLU A 167 -24.57 -10.05 -2.47
N ARG A 168 -23.35 -9.91 -3.01
CA ARG A 168 -22.32 -10.95 -2.90
C ARG A 168 -21.96 -11.27 -1.45
N ARG A 169 -21.88 -10.25 -0.58
CA ARG A 169 -21.64 -10.46 0.86
C ARG A 169 -22.79 -11.20 1.53
N VAL A 170 -24.03 -10.86 1.20
CA VAL A 170 -25.23 -11.53 1.71
C VAL A 170 -25.28 -12.98 1.24
N LEU A 171 -25.02 -13.23 -0.04
CA LEU A 171 -24.95 -14.56 -0.62
C LEU A 171 -23.87 -15.39 0.06
N ASN A 172 -22.65 -14.87 0.22
CA ASN A 172 -21.58 -15.56 0.93
C ASN A 172 -21.91 -15.86 2.40
N LYS A 173 -22.65 -14.95 3.07
CA LYS A 173 -23.11 -15.18 4.44
C LYS A 173 -24.14 -16.32 4.49
N ARG A 174 -25.11 -16.30 3.57
CA ARG A 174 -26.16 -17.32 3.47
C ARG A 174 -25.61 -18.68 3.06
N THR A 175 -24.62 -18.73 2.17
CA THR A 175 -23.97 -20.00 1.80
C THR A 175 -23.14 -20.54 2.95
N ARG A 176 -22.47 -19.68 3.73
CA ARG A 176 -21.76 -20.10 4.94
C ARG A 176 -22.71 -20.65 6.00
N GLU A 177 -23.80 -19.95 6.27
CA GLU A 177 -24.84 -20.38 7.23
C GLU A 177 -25.44 -21.73 6.83
N ARG A 178 -25.80 -21.90 5.55
CA ARG A 178 -26.27 -23.18 5.02
C ARG A 178 -25.24 -24.31 5.18
N LEU A 179 -23.96 -24.04 4.97
CA LEU A 179 -22.89 -25.02 5.17
C LEU A 179 -22.73 -25.37 6.67
N GLU A 180 -22.85 -24.38 7.55
CA GLU A 180 -22.81 -24.57 9.00
C GLU A 180 -24.00 -25.40 9.52
N ASP A 181 -25.18 -25.25 8.91
CA ASP A 181 -26.39 -26.04 9.20
C ASP A 181 -26.31 -27.47 8.62
N GLU A 182 -25.79 -27.63 7.39
CA GLU A 182 -25.60 -28.93 6.72
C GLU A 182 -24.51 -29.78 7.39
N ASP A 183 -23.46 -29.16 7.94
CA ASP A 183 -22.44 -29.83 8.78
C ASP A 183 -22.97 -30.20 10.18
N GLY A 184 -24.25 -29.90 10.47
CA GLY A 184 -25.05 -30.56 11.49
C GLY A 184 -24.43 -30.63 12.88
N GLY A 185 -24.17 -29.49 13.54
CA GLY A 185 -24.13 -29.38 15.01
C GLY A 185 -23.32 -30.40 15.84
N ILE A 186 -22.37 -31.16 15.26
CA ILE A 186 -21.64 -32.22 15.95
C ILE A 186 -20.25 -31.71 16.35
N GLY A 187 -20.19 -31.20 17.58
CA GLY A 187 -18.99 -31.17 18.41
C GLY A 187 -17.88 -30.16 18.02
N PRO A 188 -16.97 -29.88 18.97
CA PRO A 188 -15.81 -29.04 18.69
C PRO A 188 -15.00 -29.68 17.56
N LYS A 189 -14.82 -28.91 16.48
CA LYS A 189 -14.00 -29.25 15.31
C LYS A 189 -12.75 -30.00 15.79
N GLN A 190 -12.45 -31.16 15.19
CA GLN A 190 -11.18 -31.85 15.41
C GLN A 190 -10.03 -31.00 14.83
N VAL A 191 -9.65 -29.94 15.55
CA VAL A 191 -8.52 -29.07 15.21
C VAL A 191 -7.25 -29.76 15.69
N GLY A 192 -6.93 -30.89 15.05
CA GLY A 192 -5.67 -31.60 15.18
C GLY A 192 -4.86 -31.54 13.87
N ARG A 193 -3.60 -31.99 13.92
CA ARG A 193 -2.75 -32.20 12.74
C ARG A 193 -3.44 -33.05 11.68
N GLU A 194 -4.32 -33.96 12.10
CA GLU A 194 -5.11 -34.84 11.25
C GLU A 194 -6.22 -34.08 10.52
N GLY A 195 -6.98 -33.22 11.21
CA GLY A 195 -7.98 -32.35 10.57
C GLY A 195 -7.39 -31.34 9.58
N MET A 196 -6.17 -30.84 9.83
CA MET A 196 -5.46 -30.01 8.84
C MET A 196 -4.99 -30.80 7.62
N MET A 197 -4.58 -32.06 7.80
CA MET A 197 -4.18 -32.93 6.70
C MET A 197 -5.38 -33.41 5.88
N GLU A 198 -6.52 -33.66 6.52
CA GLU A 198 -7.79 -33.97 5.89
C GLU A 198 -8.33 -32.77 5.10
N LYS A 199 -8.36 -31.57 5.69
CA LYS A 199 -8.69 -30.33 4.96
C LYS A 199 -7.78 -30.11 3.75
N LYS A 200 -6.49 -30.46 3.86
CA LYS A 200 -5.54 -30.39 2.75
C LYS A 200 -5.78 -31.48 1.70
N ARG A 201 -6.25 -32.67 2.08
CA ARG A 201 -6.65 -33.74 1.16
C ARG A 201 -7.95 -33.38 0.44
N ALA A 202 -8.99 -32.98 1.18
CA ALA A 202 -10.26 -32.51 0.64
C ALA A 202 -10.06 -31.35 -0.35
N ARG A 203 -9.22 -30.36 -0.02
CA ARG A 203 -8.90 -29.27 -0.97
C ARG A 203 -8.18 -29.77 -2.22
N ARG A 204 -7.25 -30.73 -2.10
CA ARG A 204 -6.57 -31.32 -3.26
C ARG A 204 -7.52 -32.15 -4.12
N GLU A 205 -8.47 -32.82 -3.48
CA GLU A 205 -9.48 -33.64 -4.14
C GLU A 205 -10.53 -32.77 -4.83
N GLU A 206 -10.93 -31.66 -4.22
CA GLU A 206 -11.78 -30.62 -4.83
C GLU A 206 -11.07 -29.96 -6.02
N ASP A 207 -9.79 -29.59 -5.88
CA ASP A 207 -8.99 -29.03 -6.98
C ASP A 207 -8.83 -30.06 -8.12
N ARG A 208 -8.72 -31.35 -7.81
CA ARG A 208 -8.67 -32.44 -8.79
C ARG A 208 -10.05 -32.63 -9.44
N ALA A 209 -11.12 -32.72 -8.67
CA ALA A 209 -12.48 -32.86 -9.16
C ALA A 209 -12.96 -31.63 -9.95
N MET A 210 -12.47 -30.42 -9.68
CA MET A 210 -12.72 -29.23 -10.49
C MET A 210 -11.97 -29.31 -11.83
N ARG A 211 -10.74 -29.84 -11.82
CA ARG A 211 -9.97 -30.09 -13.05
C ARG A 211 -10.64 -31.14 -13.92
N ASP A 212 -11.07 -32.24 -13.31
CA ASP A 212 -11.67 -33.38 -14.02
C ASP A 212 -13.10 -33.02 -14.50
N ARG A 213 -13.90 -32.28 -13.70
CA ARG A 213 -15.20 -31.74 -14.16
C ARG A 213 -15.05 -30.73 -15.31
N LYS A 214 -13.93 -30.02 -15.37
CA LYS A 214 -13.63 -29.13 -16.49
C LYS A 214 -13.26 -29.90 -17.76
N GLU A 215 -12.78 -31.14 -17.63
CA GLU A 215 -12.51 -32.04 -18.76
C GLU A 215 -13.78 -32.77 -19.24
N ASP A 216 -14.70 -33.16 -18.34
CA ASP A 216 -15.91 -33.93 -18.69
C ASP A 216 -17.16 -33.08 -19.01
N GLY A 217 -17.26 -31.84 -18.51
CA GLY A 217 -18.44 -30.99 -18.63
C GLY A 217 -18.15 -29.68 -19.35
N GLY A 218 -17.89 -29.75 -20.64
CA GLY A 218 -17.65 -28.61 -21.51
C GLY A 218 -18.82 -27.63 -21.54
N LEU A 219 -18.82 -26.65 -20.64
CA LEU A 219 -19.54 -25.41 -20.86
C LEU A 219 -18.80 -24.70 -22.00
N GLU A 220 -19.33 -24.80 -23.22
CA GLU A 220 -18.84 -24.13 -24.42
C GLU A 220 -19.02 -22.61 -24.30
N ILE A 221 -18.35 -21.98 -23.33
CA ILE A 221 -18.07 -20.56 -23.39
C ILE A 221 -17.06 -20.44 -24.53
N GLY A 222 -17.53 -19.92 -25.66
CA GLY A 222 -16.70 -19.68 -26.84
C GLY A 222 -15.35 -19.13 -26.42
N GLU A 223 -14.30 -19.85 -26.81
CA GLU A 223 -12.90 -19.57 -26.47
C GLU A 223 -12.51 -18.13 -26.86
N ASP A 224 -13.19 -17.57 -27.86
CA ASP A 224 -13.12 -16.17 -28.28
C ASP A 224 -13.63 -15.16 -27.23
N PHE A 225 -14.67 -15.49 -26.47
CA PHE A 225 -15.20 -14.61 -25.40
C PHE A 225 -14.44 -14.80 -24.08
N LEU A 226 -13.89 -16.00 -23.84
CA LEU A 226 -13.08 -16.31 -22.66
C LEU A 226 -11.63 -15.81 -22.77
N MET A 227 -11.06 -15.77 -23.98
CA MET A 227 -9.68 -15.36 -24.23
C MET A 227 -9.53 -13.96 -24.83
N GLY A 228 -10.60 -13.16 -24.85
CA GLY A 228 -10.53 -11.77 -25.28
C GLY A 228 -10.23 -11.65 -26.77
N SER A 229 -11.21 -12.01 -27.59
CA SER A 229 -11.23 -11.72 -29.03
C SER A 229 -11.00 -10.23 -29.29
N GLY A 230 -9.88 -9.91 -29.93
CA GLY A 230 -9.52 -8.54 -30.29
C GLY A 230 -8.02 -8.37 -30.61
N SER A 231 -7.50 -9.10 -31.62
CA SER A 231 -6.20 -8.93 -32.28
C SER A 231 -5.20 -10.09 -32.08
N ASN A 232 -4.80 -10.70 -33.21
CA ASN A 232 -3.88 -11.82 -33.33
C ASN A 232 -2.49 -11.59 -32.69
N ASP A 233 -2.09 -10.34 -32.45
CA ASP A 233 -0.81 -10.02 -31.81
C ASP A 233 -0.84 -10.16 -30.28
N SER A 234 -2.02 -10.02 -29.68
CA SER A 234 -2.18 -10.12 -28.22
C SER A 234 -1.98 -11.55 -27.71
N PHE A 235 -2.38 -12.55 -28.50
CA PHE A 235 -2.29 -13.97 -28.15
C PHE A 235 -0.85 -14.49 -28.12
N ARG A 236 -0.06 -14.18 -29.15
CA ARG A 236 1.37 -14.53 -29.19
C ARG A 236 2.13 -13.85 -28.05
N ALA A 237 1.84 -12.58 -27.78
CA ALA A 237 2.42 -11.86 -26.64
C ALA A 237 1.99 -12.46 -25.29
N ALA A 238 0.75 -12.94 -25.16
CA ALA A 238 0.26 -13.61 -23.96
C ALA A 238 0.92 -14.98 -23.73
N ILE A 239 1.12 -15.77 -24.79
CA ILE A 239 1.87 -17.03 -24.72
C ILE A 239 3.32 -16.77 -24.30
N ALA A 240 4.00 -15.81 -24.93
CA ALA A 240 5.37 -15.45 -24.57
C ALA A 240 5.49 -14.98 -23.10
N LYS A 241 4.53 -14.21 -22.60
CA LYS A 241 4.47 -13.81 -21.18
C LYS A 241 4.24 -15.01 -20.26
N ARG A 242 3.39 -15.96 -20.67
CA ARG A 242 3.12 -17.19 -19.92
C ARG A 242 4.36 -18.08 -19.85
N ASP A 243 5.05 -18.25 -20.96
CA ASP A 243 6.22 -19.10 -21.05
C ASP A 243 7.42 -18.47 -20.34
N ALA A 244 7.58 -17.15 -20.42
CA ALA A 244 8.55 -16.41 -19.61
C ALA A 244 8.27 -16.53 -18.10
N ALA A 245 6.99 -16.49 -17.69
CA ALA A 245 6.61 -16.71 -16.29
C ALA A 245 6.89 -18.15 -15.83
N ARG A 246 6.63 -19.14 -16.69
CA ARG A 246 6.95 -20.56 -16.42
C ARG A 246 8.46 -20.80 -16.36
N ALA A 247 9.25 -20.17 -17.23
CA ALA A 247 10.71 -20.25 -17.22
C ALA A 247 11.29 -19.70 -15.91
N ARG A 248 10.83 -18.51 -15.47
CA ARG A 248 11.24 -17.93 -14.18
C ARG A 248 10.90 -18.83 -12.99
N TRP A 249 9.73 -19.47 -13.02
CA TRP A 249 9.33 -20.40 -11.97
C TRP A 249 10.18 -21.68 -11.98
N ALA A 250 10.51 -22.21 -13.17
CA ALA A 250 11.38 -23.37 -13.32
C ALA A 250 12.81 -23.07 -12.85
N GLU A 251 13.36 -21.91 -13.21
CA GLU A 251 14.68 -21.45 -12.76
C GLU A 251 14.74 -21.33 -11.23
N LYS A 252 13.75 -20.68 -10.61
CA LYS A 252 13.66 -20.59 -9.14
C LYS A 252 13.63 -21.99 -8.50
N LYS A 253 12.81 -22.90 -9.05
CA LYS A 253 12.71 -24.27 -8.55
C LYS A 253 14.04 -25.02 -8.70
N GLN A 254 14.78 -24.79 -9.78
CA GLN A 254 16.08 -25.40 -10.01
C GLN A 254 17.13 -24.89 -9.01
N VAL A 255 17.13 -23.60 -8.69
CA VAL A 255 17.99 -23.00 -7.64
C VAL A 255 17.64 -23.56 -6.26
N ASP A 256 16.36 -23.72 -5.94
CA ASP A 256 15.93 -24.33 -4.68
C ASP A 256 16.36 -25.83 -4.61
N ILE A 257 16.24 -26.56 -5.71
CA ILE A 257 16.68 -27.97 -5.81
C ILE A 257 18.20 -28.07 -5.69
N SER A 258 18.99 -27.25 -6.38
CA SER A 258 20.45 -27.28 -6.28
C SER A 258 20.92 -26.92 -4.87
N GLY A 259 20.35 -25.88 -4.26
CA GLY A 259 20.69 -25.50 -2.88
C GLY A 259 20.35 -26.59 -1.85
N THR A 260 19.27 -27.35 -2.06
CA THR A 260 18.96 -28.51 -1.21
C THR A 260 19.89 -29.71 -1.48
N GLN A 261 20.31 -29.93 -2.73
CA GLN A 261 21.29 -30.97 -3.07
C GLN A 261 22.68 -30.66 -2.52
N GLU A 262 23.15 -29.42 -2.59
CA GLU A 262 24.42 -28.97 -2.02
C GLU A 262 24.44 -29.16 -0.50
N ARG A 263 23.36 -28.78 0.20
CA ARG A 263 23.22 -29.03 1.64
C ARG A 263 23.26 -30.52 1.97
N ARG A 264 22.61 -31.37 1.17
CA ARG A 264 22.64 -32.83 1.34
C ARG A 264 24.02 -33.42 1.06
N ALA A 265 24.72 -32.92 0.04
CA ALA A 265 26.08 -33.36 -0.28
C ALA A 265 27.07 -32.96 0.82
N ALA A 266 26.94 -31.76 1.38
CA ALA A 266 27.77 -31.30 2.50
C ALA A 266 27.56 -32.15 3.77
N LEU A 267 26.33 -32.57 4.07
CA LEU A 267 26.06 -33.49 5.16
C LEU A 267 26.67 -34.88 4.92
N LYS A 268 26.52 -35.42 3.70
CA LYS A 268 27.14 -36.71 3.33
C LYS A 268 28.66 -36.68 3.39
N ALA A 269 29.29 -35.56 3.01
CA ALA A 269 30.74 -35.41 3.11
C ALA A 269 31.20 -35.44 4.58
N LYS A 270 30.51 -34.70 5.47
CA LYS A 270 30.78 -34.74 6.91
C LYS A 270 30.55 -36.14 7.50
N GLU A 271 29.48 -36.82 7.10
CA GLU A 271 29.21 -38.20 7.51
C GLU A 271 30.33 -39.14 7.03
N ALA A 272 30.80 -39.00 5.79
CA ALA A 272 31.91 -39.79 5.26
C ALA A 272 33.23 -39.54 6.01
N GLU A 273 33.54 -38.29 6.37
CA GLU A 273 34.70 -37.95 7.20
C GLU A 273 34.60 -38.59 8.60
N THR A 274 33.43 -38.50 9.24
CA THR A 274 33.22 -39.14 10.54
C THR A 274 33.33 -40.66 10.45
N MET A 275 32.77 -41.27 9.41
CA MET A 275 32.88 -42.71 9.16
C MET A 275 34.32 -43.14 8.89
N ALA A 276 35.10 -42.35 8.15
CA ALA A 276 36.52 -42.61 7.91
C ALA A 276 37.34 -42.52 9.22
N MET A 277 37.05 -41.54 10.07
CA MET A 277 37.65 -41.43 11.40
C MET A 277 37.32 -42.65 12.27
N PHE A 278 36.06 -43.09 12.28
CA PHE A 278 35.65 -44.32 12.98
C PHE A 278 36.31 -45.57 12.42
N GLN A 279 36.43 -45.70 11.09
CA GLN A 279 37.11 -46.82 10.45
C GLN A 279 38.61 -46.85 10.80
N ASN A 280 39.27 -45.69 10.89
CA ASN A 280 40.67 -45.60 11.29
C ASN A 280 40.86 -46.03 12.75
N MET A 281 40.02 -45.55 13.67
CA MET A 281 40.08 -46.00 15.07
C MET A 281 39.78 -47.50 15.22
N ALA A 282 38.84 -48.03 14.43
CA ALA A 282 38.53 -49.45 14.44
C ALA A 282 39.71 -50.29 13.94
N LYS A 283 40.41 -49.85 12.88
CA LYS A 283 41.62 -50.51 12.37
C LYS A 283 42.75 -50.49 13.39
N GLU A 284 42.97 -49.38 14.10
CA GLU A 284 43.99 -49.29 15.15
C GLU A 284 43.70 -50.17 16.38
N ARG A 285 42.42 -50.49 16.63
CA ARG A 285 42.00 -51.26 17.81
C ARG A 285 41.81 -52.75 17.55
N PHE A 286 41.52 -53.14 16.31
CA PHE A 286 41.14 -54.51 15.94
C PHE A 286 41.92 -55.09 14.75
N GLY A 287 42.84 -54.33 14.15
CA GLY A 287 43.78 -54.80 13.13
C GLY A 287 45.20 -54.85 13.67
#